data_AF-H0Q0H8-F1
#
_entry.id   AF-H0Q0H8-F1
#
_cell.length_a   1.000
_cell.length_b   1.000
_cell.length_c   1.000
_cell.angle_alpha   90.00
_cell.angle_beta   90.00
_cell.angle_gamma   90.00
#
_symmetry.space_group_name_H-M   'P 1'
#
loop_
_entity.id
_entity.type
_entity.pdbx_description
1 polymer ?
#
loop_
_entity_poly.entity_id
_entity_poly.type
_entity_poly.pdbx_seq_one_letter_code
_entity_poly.pdbx_strand_id
1 'polypeptide(L)'
;MRSQCSLALLVVLMCLCISRSNAEIALDKAFNDTSAIPLIENSIKNYAAPRAKGMFSDNIGIFDGKEDEDNSIFAWRISGKRYLSAIGRYTPDIAPLSDCDTNCDWIVNSHLVCHLFLFGADTLSLASVTPLNIVHDRSLLRGKTRCSSVKAMAVAGAARDSLLITLGYSDSAEPAEARYDPPEFITTVALHFDPTPGVLRVEQRDDCLGNPNGYQTIAAARKRLRECEAGITGSKESGNR
;
A
#
# COMPACT_ATOMS: atom_id res chain seq x y z
N MET A 1 16.65 -65.59 2.11
CA MET A 1 17.49 -64.53 1.53
C MET A 1 16.61 -63.30 1.31
N ARG A 2 17.09 -62.15 1.79
CA ARG A 2 16.29 -60.97 2.16
C ARG A 2 15.91 -60.12 0.94
N SER A 3 14.62 -59.85 0.79
CA SER A 3 14.05 -58.83 -0.10
C SER A 3 13.71 -57.60 0.74
N GLN A 4 14.62 -56.62 0.79
CA GLN A 4 14.40 -55.29 1.36
C GLN A 4 15.36 -54.30 0.70
N CYS A 5 15.01 -53.79 -0.48
CA CYS A 5 15.68 -52.66 -1.12
C CYS A 5 14.71 -52.00 -2.10
N SER A 6 13.69 -51.27 -1.62
CA SER A 6 12.91 -50.37 -2.51
C SER A 6 12.02 -49.35 -1.79
N LEU A 7 12.43 -48.80 -0.64
CA LEU A 7 11.68 -47.72 0.02
C LEU A 7 12.49 -46.43 0.24
N ALA A 8 13.82 -46.47 0.10
CA ALA A 8 14.68 -45.32 0.37
C ALA A 8 14.73 -44.28 -0.77
N LEU A 9 14.31 -44.62 -1.99
CA LEU A 9 14.42 -43.72 -3.14
C LEU A 9 13.22 -42.77 -3.29
N LEU A 10 12.07 -43.06 -2.66
CA LEU A 10 10.86 -42.23 -2.79
C LEU A 10 10.86 -41.00 -1.86
N VAL A 11 11.59 -41.05 -0.74
CA VAL A 11 11.64 -39.96 0.24
C VAL A 11 12.59 -38.83 -0.19
N VAL A 12 13.67 -39.16 -0.93
CA VAL A 12 14.63 -38.16 -1.43
C VAL A 12 14.03 -37.31 -2.56
N LEU A 13 13.07 -37.85 -3.33
CA LEU A 13 12.42 -37.12 -4.43
C LEU A 13 11.35 -36.12 -3.96
N MET A 14 10.85 -36.20 -2.72
CA MET A 14 9.87 -35.24 -2.18
C MET A 14 10.50 -34.02 -1.49
N CYS A 15 11.82 -33.97 -1.31
CA CYS A 15 12.50 -32.82 -0.71
C CYS A 15 12.94 -31.72 -1.70
N LEU A 16 12.79 -31.90 -3.02
CA LEU A 16 13.36 -31.00 -4.03
C LEU A 16 12.39 -30.00 -4.67
N CYS A 17 11.11 -29.96 -4.27
CA CYS A 17 10.13 -29.04 -4.87
C CYS A 17 9.35 -28.21 -3.85
N ILE A 18 9.93 -27.90 -2.67
CA ILE A 18 9.45 -26.74 -1.91
C ILE A 18 10.08 -25.49 -2.54
N SER A 19 9.77 -25.24 -3.80
CA SER A 19 9.91 -23.92 -4.37
C SER A 19 8.96 -23.05 -3.55
N ARG A 20 9.51 -22.26 -2.61
CA ARG A 20 8.73 -21.18 -2.01
C ARG A 20 8.21 -20.36 -3.18
N SER A 21 6.92 -20.51 -3.47
CA SER A 21 6.21 -19.72 -4.46
C SER A 21 6.12 -18.32 -3.87
N ASN A 22 7.22 -17.57 -4.00
CA ASN A 22 7.19 -16.14 -3.82
C ASN A 22 6.13 -15.62 -4.80
N ALA A 23 5.18 -14.85 -4.29
CA ALA A 23 4.14 -14.20 -5.05
C ALA A 23 4.79 -13.23 -6.03
N GLU A 24 5.17 -13.71 -7.21
CA GLU A 24 5.85 -12.90 -8.22
C GLU A 24 5.04 -11.62 -8.48
N ILE A 25 5.59 -10.49 -8.00
CA ILE A 25 5.03 -9.16 -8.19
C ILE A 25 5.89 -8.41 -9.22
N ALA A 26 5.26 -7.98 -10.30
CA ALA A 26 5.92 -7.23 -11.36
C ALA A 26 5.03 -6.09 -11.86
N LEU A 27 5.65 -4.97 -12.21
CA LEU A 27 4.98 -3.88 -12.91
C LEU A 27 4.74 -4.29 -14.36
N ASP A 28 3.49 -4.27 -14.80
CA ASP A 28 3.10 -4.56 -16.17
C ASP A 28 3.17 -3.29 -17.02
N LYS A 29 4.40 -2.93 -17.43
CA LYS A 29 4.68 -1.73 -18.23
C LYS A 29 4.01 -1.74 -19.61
N ALA A 30 3.51 -2.88 -20.07
CA ALA A 30 2.85 -2.99 -21.37
C ALA A 30 1.38 -2.54 -21.33
N PHE A 31 0.83 -2.29 -20.15
CA PHE A 31 -0.53 -1.78 -20.02
C PHE A 31 -0.57 -0.28 -20.34
N ASN A 32 -1.39 0.08 -21.34
CA ASN A 32 -1.66 1.47 -21.72
C ASN A 32 -3.15 1.68 -22.06
N ASP A 33 -4.05 0.93 -21.42
CA ASP A 33 -5.48 1.04 -21.70
C ASP A 33 -6.09 2.16 -20.86
N THR A 34 -6.12 3.36 -21.45
CA THR A 34 -6.74 4.55 -20.84
C THR A 34 -8.26 4.45 -20.77
N SER A 35 -8.90 3.51 -21.48
CA SER A 35 -10.37 3.36 -21.47
C SER A 35 -10.91 2.82 -20.15
N ALA A 36 -10.05 2.15 -19.36
CA ALA A 36 -10.41 1.65 -18.04
C ALA A 36 -10.51 2.75 -16.96
N ILE A 37 -9.91 3.93 -17.20
CA ILE A 37 -9.78 5.01 -16.19
C ILE A 37 -11.16 5.48 -15.67
N PRO A 38 -12.13 5.87 -16.54
CA PRO A 38 -13.42 6.37 -16.05
C PRO A 38 -14.22 5.30 -15.27
N LEU A 39 -14.04 4.02 -15.63
CA LEU A 39 -14.70 2.90 -14.96
C LEU A 39 -14.12 2.69 -13.56
N ILE A 40 -12.79 2.77 -13.44
CA ILE A 40 -12.09 2.69 -12.15
C ILE A 40 -12.49 3.86 -11.25
N GLU A 41 -12.48 5.09 -11.77
CA GLU A 41 -12.92 6.28 -11.03
C GLU A 41 -14.35 6.13 -10.51
N ASN A 42 -15.28 5.74 -11.38
CA ASN A 42 -16.66 5.53 -10.99
C ASN A 42 -16.80 4.43 -9.93
N SER A 43 -16.03 3.34 -10.05
CA SER A 43 -16.00 2.27 -9.05
C SER A 43 -15.51 2.77 -7.68
N ILE A 44 -14.44 3.57 -7.67
CA ILE A 44 -13.88 4.17 -6.44
C ILE A 44 -14.87 5.14 -5.81
N LYS A 45 -15.50 6.01 -6.61
CA LYS A 45 -16.52 6.96 -6.14
C LYS A 45 -17.69 6.20 -5.50
N ASN A 46 -18.20 5.16 -6.15
CA ASN A 46 -19.30 4.35 -5.63
C ASN A 46 -18.91 3.55 -4.38
N TYR A 47 -17.66 3.09 -4.29
CA TYR A 47 -17.18 2.41 -3.09
C TYR A 47 -17.01 3.37 -1.91
N ALA A 48 -16.39 4.53 -2.14
CA ALA A 48 -16.01 5.47 -1.11
C ALA A 48 -17.20 6.32 -0.63
N ALA A 49 -18.15 6.71 -1.49
CA ALA A 49 -19.26 7.60 -1.14
C ALA A 49 -20.06 7.17 0.10
N PRO A 50 -20.53 5.90 0.24
CA PRO A 50 -21.27 5.47 1.43
C PRO A 50 -20.37 5.26 2.67
N ARG A 51 -19.04 5.29 2.50
CA ARG A 51 -18.04 5.08 3.58
C ARG A 51 -17.40 6.37 4.05
N ALA A 52 -17.40 7.38 3.19
CA ALA A 52 -16.93 8.71 3.51
C ALA A 52 -17.88 9.33 4.54
N LYS A 53 -17.30 9.81 5.63
CA LYS A 53 -18.02 10.56 6.65
C LYS A 53 -17.55 12.01 6.63
N GLY A 54 -18.48 12.95 6.84
CA GLY A 54 -18.17 14.36 7.04
C GLY A 54 -18.62 15.25 5.89
N MET A 55 -18.28 16.52 5.98
CA MET A 55 -18.80 17.59 5.11
C MET A 55 -18.12 17.63 3.72
N PHE A 56 -17.07 16.82 3.50
CA PHE A 56 -16.26 16.84 2.28
C PHE A 56 -16.32 15.52 1.50
N SER A 57 -17.53 15.01 1.22
CA SER A 57 -17.74 13.88 0.29
C SER A 57 -17.14 14.13 -1.10
N ASP A 58 -16.89 15.38 -1.45
CA ASP A 58 -16.32 15.80 -2.73
C ASP A 58 -14.80 15.56 -2.82
N ASN A 59 -14.14 15.23 -1.71
CA ASN A 59 -12.72 14.85 -1.68
C ASN A 59 -12.47 13.39 -2.07
N ILE A 60 -13.50 12.67 -2.50
CA ILE A 60 -13.38 11.34 -3.10
C ILE A 60 -12.84 11.50 -4.51
N GLY A 61 -11.52 11.46 -4.61
CA GLY A 61 -10.80 11.49 -5.86
C GLY A 61 -9.80 10.34 -5.94
N ILE A 62 -9.55 9.90 -7.16
CA ILE A 62 -8.25 9.34 -7.49
C ILE A 62 -7.25 10.51 -7.39
N PHE A 63 -6.00 10.23 -7.02
CA PHE A 63 -4.96 11.20 -7.31
C PHE A 63 -4.80 11.28 -8.82
N ASP A 64 -5.55 12.20 -9.43
CA ASP A 64 -5.15 12.80 -10.69
C ASP A 64 -3.90 13.58 -10.35
N GLY A 65 -2.77 13.20 -10.95
CA GLY A 65 -1.66 14.12 -11.02
C GLY A 65 -2.19 15.46 -11.56
N LYS A 66 -1.57 16.57 -11.20
CA LYS A 66 -1.77 17.81 -11.97
C LYS A 66 -1.68 17.46 -13.46
N GLU A 67 -2.33 18.20 -14.35
CA GLU A 67 -2.55 17.90 -15.79
C GLU A 67 -1.37 17.32 -16.61
N ASP A 68 -0.15 17.23 -16.07
CA ASP A 68 1.08 16.65 -16.63
C ASP A 68 1.73 15.51 -15.80
N GLU A 69 1.15 15.05 -14.68
CA GLU A 69 1.72 14.01 -13.79
C GLU A 69 0.96 12.68 -13.94
N ASP A 70 1.73 11.63 -14.26
CA ASP A 70 1.30 10.26 -14.55
C ASP A 70 0.11 9.78 -13.68
N ASN A 71 -0.93 9.26 -14.34
CA ASN A 71 -2.09 8.63 -13.71
C ASN A 71 -1.65 7.74 -12.53
N SER A 72 -2.32 7.84 -11.37
CA SER A 72 -2.07 6.94 -10.24
C SER A 72 -2.58 5.50 -10.47
N ILE A 73 -2.86 5.17 -11.74
CA ILE A 73 -3.31 3.86 -12.18
C ILE A 73 -2.11 3.07 -12.70
N PHE A 74 -1.82 1.94 -12.05
CA PHE A 74 -0.70 1.06 -12.40
C PHE A 74 -1.21 -0.35 -12.65
N ALA A 75 -0.59 -1.05 -13.60
CA ALA A 75 -0.88 -2.46 -13.84
C ALA A 75 0.18 -3.35 -13.19
N TRP A 76 -0.28 -4.41 -12.54
CA TRP A 76 0.56 -5.34 -11.79
C TRP A 76 0.30 -6.76 -12.25
N ARG A 77 1.35 -7.58 -12.25
CA ARG A 77 1.24 -9.03 -12.23
C ARG A 77 1.52 -9.48 -10.80
N ILE A 78 0.58 -10.17 -10.18
CA ILE A 78 0.68 -10.71 -8.83
C ILE A 78 0.30 -12.18 -8.89
N SER A 79 1.23 -13.08 -8.60
CA SER A 79 1.02 -14.54 -8.66
C SER A 79 0.43 -14.99 -10.01
N GLY A 80 0.95 -14.43 -11.11
CA GLY A 80 0.52 -14.72 -12.47
C GLY A 80 -0.79 -14.07 -12.93
N LYS A 81 -1.53 -13.40 -12.04
CA LYS A 81 -2.77 -12.68 -12.37
C LYS A 81 -2.51 -11.19 -12.60
N ARG A 82 -3.26 -10.57 -13.50
CA ARG A 82 -3.14 -9.13 -13.80
C ARG A 82 -4.13 -8.33 -12.96
N TYR A 83 -3.64 -7.26 -12.36
CA TYR A 83 -4.43 -6.31 -11.57
C TYR A 83 -4.17 -4.88 -12.03
N LEU A 84 -5.19 -4.03 -11.95
CA LEU A 84 -5.03 -2.59 -12.01
C LEU A 84 -5.11 -2.04 -10.59
N SER A 85 -4.22 -1.14 -10.22
CA SER A 85 -4.33 -0.41 -8.96
C SER A 85 -4.71 1.03 -9.20
N ALA A 86 -5.36 1.65 -8.22
CA ALA A 86 -5.48 3.09 -8.12
C ALA A 86 -5.35 3.49 -6.65
N ILE A 87 -4.84 4.69 -6.38
CA ILE A 87 -4.89 5.26 -5.03
C ILE A 87 -6.00 6.31 -4.99
N GLY A 88 -7.00 6.06 -4.15
CA GLY A 88 -8.00 7.06 -3.80
C GLY A 88 -7.82 7.54 -2.36
N ARG A 89 -8.53 8.60 -1.98
CA ARG A 89 -8.57 9.06 -0.59
C ARG A 89 -10.00 9.41 -0.17
N TYR A 90 -10.31 9.16 1.10
CA TYR A 90 -11.56 9.58 1.74
C TYR A 90 -11.39 9.56 3.26
N THR A 91 -12.36 10.12 3.98
CA THR A 91 -12.42 10.13 5.45
C THR A 91 -13.21 8.91 5.94
N PRO A 92 -12.57 7.81 6.39
CA PRO A 92 -13.29 6.60 6.79
C PRO A 92 -13.97 6.72 8.16
N ASP A 93 -13.48 7.62 9.01
CA ASP A 93 -14.03 7.80 10.36
C ASP A 93 -13.91 9.24 10.89
N ILE A 94 -14.92 9.68 11.65
CA ILE A 94 -14.99 10.97 12.35
C ILE A 94 -14.82 10.76 13.86
N ALA A 95 -14.04 9.77 14.29
CA ALA A 95 -13.70 9.69 15.71
C ALA A 95 -13.03 11.02 16.13
N PRO A 96 -13.55 11.73 17.15
CA PRO A 96 -12.94 12.96 17.61
C PRO A 96 -11.49 12.73 18.02
N LEU A 97 -10.65 13.75 17.85
CA LEU A 97 -9.35 13.78 18.50
C LEU A 97 -9.57 13.78 20.01
N SER A 98 -8.99 12.82 20.72
CA SER A 98 -9.22 12.66 22.17
C SER A 98 -8.68 13.82 23.01
N ASP A 99 -7.85 14.65 22.41
CA ASP A 99 -7.21 15.85 22.95
C ASP A 99 -7.80 17.16 22.39
N CYS A 100 -8.95 17.12 21.70
CA CYS A 100 -9.65 18.34 21.30
C CYS A 100 -10.77 18.73 22.27
N ASP A 101 -10.59 19.88 22.94
CA ASP A 101 -11.52 20.36 23.97
C ASP A 101 -12.77 21.08 23.41
N THR A 102 -12.78 21.66 22.20
CA THR A 102 -13.99 22.19 21.51
C THR A 102 -13.73 22.57 20.04
N ASN A 103 -14.72 22.33 19.14
CA ASN A 103 -14.77 22.80 17.73
C ASN A 103 -13.65 22.32 16.77
N CYS A 104 -13.25 21.04 16.84
CA CYS A 104 -12.31 20.43 15.88
C CYS A 104 -12.97 19.67 14.73
N ASP A 105 -14.26 19.87 14.49
CA ASP A 105 -14.99 19.16 13.43
C ASP A 105 -14.32 19.35 12.08
N TRP A 106 -13.80 20.55 11.80
CA TRP A 106 -13.06 20.82 10.57
C TRP A 106 -11.74 20.05 10.46
N ILE A 107 -11.01 19.85 11.58
CA ILE A 107 -9.75 19.07 11.62
C ILE A 107 -10.05 17.61 11.33
N VAL A 108 -11.12 17.08 11.93
CA VAL A 108 -11.54 15.69 11.74
C VAL A 108 -12.12 15.49 10.33
N ASN A 109 -12.89 16.44 9.82
CA ASN A 109 -13.43 16.42 8.46
C ASN A 109 -12.33 16.59 7.40
N SER A 110 -11.20 17.21 7.75
CA SER A 110 -10.03 17.35 6.87
C SER A 110 -9.09 16.14 6.91
N HIS A 111 -9.36 15.15 7.77
CA HIS A 111 -8.62 13.89 7.81
C HIS A 111 -8.92 13.08 6.56
N LEU A 112 -7.88 12.68 5.83
CA LEU A 112 -8.01 11.87 4.62
C LEU A 112 -7.05 10.69 4.71
N VAL A 113 -7.58 9.48 4.54
CA VAL A 113 -6.79 8.25 4.48
C VAL A 113 -6.65 7.84 3.02
N CYS A 114 -5.42 7.56 2.60
CA CYS A 114 -5.17 6.95 1.30
C CYS A 114 -5.59 5.49 1.31
N HIS A 115 -6.17 5.02 0.22
CA HIS A 115 -6.59 3.64 0.04
C HIS A 115 -6.05 3.14 -1.29
N LEU A 116 -5.38 1.99 -1.26
CA LEU A 116 -5.04 1.23 -2.45
C LEU A 116 -6.26 0.41 -2.88
N PHE A 117 -6.79 0.72 -4.05
CA PHE A 117 -7.81 -0.07 -4.73
C PHE A 117 -7.13 -1.00 -5.72
N LEU A 118 -7.50 -2.27 -5.73
CA LEU A 118 -7.03 -3.26 -6.71
C LEU A 118 -8.23 -3.82 -7.46
N PHE A 119 -8.12 -3.86 -8.78
CA PHE A 119 -9.14 -4.36 -9.70
C PHE A 119 -8.57 -5.51 -10.51
N GLY A 120 -9.37 -6.54 -10.80
CA GLY A 120 -8.98 -7.54 -11.80
C GLY A 120 -8.84 -6.87 -13.16
N ALA A 121 -7.69 -6.99 -13.83
CA ALA A 121 -7.45 -6.25 -15.07
C ALA A 121 -8.40 -6.65 -16.21
N ASP A 122 -8.83 -7.91 -16.25
CA ASP A 122 -9.70 -8.44 -17.30
C ASP A 122 -11.20 -8.16 -17.03
N THR A 123 -11.58 -8.01 -15.76
CA THR A 123 -12.99 -7.88 -15.34
C THR A 123 -13.34 -6.47 -14.86
N LEU A 124 -12.34 -5.65 -14.54
CA LEU A 124 -12.45 -4.38 -13.81
C LEU A 124 -13.24 -4.48 -12.50
N SER A 125 -13.40 -5.70 -11.97
CA SER A 125 -14.08 -5.92 -10.69
C SER A 125 -13.14 -5.59 -9.54
N LEU A 126 -13.63 -4.84 -8.55
CA LEU A 126 -12.87 -4.52 -7.35
C LEU A 126 -12.50 -5.79 -6.59
N ALA A 127 -11.19 -6.07 -6.50
CA ALA A 127 -10.61 -7.24 -5.88
C ALA A 127 -10.21 -6.99 -4.43
N SER A 128 -9.71 -5.79 -4.10
CA SER A 128 -9.31 -5.42 -2.74
C SER A 128 -9.31 -3.91 -2.55
N VAL A 129 -9.53 -3.48 -1.30
CA VAL A 129 -9.32 -2.11 -0.84
C VAL A 129 -8.50 -2.16 0.43
N THR A 130 -7.36 -1.48 0.44
CA THR A 130 -6.41 -1.51 1.56
C THR A 130 -6.13 -0.09 2.03
N PRO A 131 -6.47 0.27 3.28
CA PRO A 131 -6.09 1.56 3.83
C PRO A 131 -4.57 1.64 3.99
N LEU A 132 -3.99 2.77 3.59
CA LEU A 132 -2.59 3.12 3.77
C LEU A 132 -2.50 3.98 5.02
N ASN A 133 -2.31 3.32 6.16
CA ASN A 133 -2.35 3.98 7.45
C ASN A 133 -1.01 4.69 7.68
N ILE A 134 -1.05 5.99 7.90
CA ILE A 134 0.10 6.78 8.34
C ILE A 134 -0.11 7.12 9.82
N VAL A 135 0.74 6.58 10.69
CA VAL A 135 0.63 6.78 12.14
C VAL A 135 0.74 8.27 12.46
N HIS A 136 -0.08 8.73 13.39
CA HIS A 136 -0.03 10.10 13.87
C HIS A 136 1.26 10.35 14.66
N ASP A 137 2.14 11.18 14.10
CA ASP A 137 3.32 11.66 14.80
C ASP A 137 3.05 13.04 15.40
N ARG A 138 2.84 13.09 16.72
CA ARG A 138 2.56 14.32 17.47
C ARG A 138 3.71 15.33 17.48
N SER A 139 4.93 14.91 17.10
CA SER A 139 6.05 15.85 16.95
C SER A 139 5.97 16.63 15.64
N LEU A 140 5.22 16.13 14.66
CA LEU A 140 5.07 16.71 13.32
C LEU A 140 3.68 17.31 13.09
N LEU A 141 2.63 16.66 13.61
CA LEU A 141 1.24 16.99 13.32
C LEU A 141 0.46 17.34 14.59
N ARG A 142 -0.25 18.46 14.54
CA ARG A 142 -1.23 18.88 15.55
C ARG A 142 -2.57 18.15 15.37
N GLY A 143 -3.04 18.06 14.12
CA GLY A 143 -4.24 17.34 13.74
C GLY A 143 -3.97 15.90 13.33
N LYS A 144 -4.92 15.29 12.62
CA LYS A 144 -4.75 13.95 12.05
C LYS A 144 -3.95 14.02 10.75
N THR A 145 -3.45 12.89 10.30
CA THR A 145 -2.81 12.79 8.99
C THR A 145 -3.80 13.06 7.87
N ARG A 146 -3.44 13.92 6.91
CA ARG A 146 -4.20 14.14 5.67
C ARG A 146 -3.39 13.65 4.47
N CYS A 147 -3.83 12.56 3.85
CA CYS A 147 -3.18 12.05 2.66
C CYS A 147 -3.34 13.03 1.47
N SER A 148 -2.20 13.50 0.96
CA SER A 148 -2.15 14.67 0.09
C SER A 148 -1.72 14.35 -1.33
N SER A 149 -0.86 13.36 -1.54
CA SER A 149 -0.42 12.94 -2.88
C SER A 149 0.20 11.54 -2.88
N VAL A 150 0.28 10.94 -4.08
CA VAL A 150 1.15 9.77 -4.34
C VAL A 150 2.37 10.28 -5.10
N LYS A 151 3.56 10.01 -4.58
CA LYS A 151 4.83 10.45 -5.19
C LYS A 151 5.46 9.38 -6.05
N ALA A 152 5.33 8.11 -5.66
CA ALA A 152 5.88 6.99 -6.40
C ALA A 152 5.25 5.66 -5.99
N MET A 153 5.19 4.71 -6.92
CA MET A 153 4.83 3.32 -6.66
C MET A 153 5.80 2.40 -7.39
N ALA A 154 6.27 1.35 -6.70
CA ALA A 154 7.20 0.40 -7.31
C ALA A 154 7.27 -0.91 -6.53
N VAL A 155 7.63 -1.99 -7.21
CA VAL A 155 7.97 -3.26 -6.55
C VAL A 155 9.15 -3.06 -5.57
N ALA A 156 9.12 -3.68 -4.39
CA ALA A 156 10.22 -3.61 -3.42
C ALA A 156 11.53 -4.24 -3.94
N GLY A 157 11.42 -5.15 -4.91
CA GLY A 157 12.53 -5.85 -5.54
C GLY A 157 12.77 -7.22 -4.89
N ALA A 158 13.97 -7.76 -5.02
CA ALA A 158 14.32 -9.13 -4.56
C ALA A 158 14.17 -9.37 -3.05
N ALA A 159 13.90 -8.32 -2.28
CA ALA A 159 13.69 -8.35 -0.85
C ALA A 159 12.44 -9.19 -0.47
N ARG A 160 11.29 -8.92 -1.13
CA ARG A 160 9.99 -9.55 -0.85
C ARG A 160 9.01 -9.31 -2.00
N ASP A 161 7.94 -10.11 -2.00
CA ASP A 161 6.71 -9.87 -2.75
C ASP A 161 5.94 -8.69 -2.14
N SER A 162 6.52 -7.51 -2.28
CA SER A 162 6.02 -6.29 -1.68
C SER A 162 5.98 -5.16 -2.69
N LEU A 163 4.99 -4.30 -2.52
CA LEU A 163 4.86 -3.02 -3.19
C LEU A 163 5.32 -1.92 -2.24
N LEU A 164 6.07 -0.96 -2.77
CA LEU A 164 6.43 0.28 -2.09
C LEU A 164 5.58 1.41 -2.66
N ILE A 165 5.02 2.22 -1.77
CA ILE A 165 4.25 3.41 -2.13
C ILE A 165 4.81 4.59 -1.33
N THR A 166 5.34 5.59 -2.02
CA THR A 166 5.74 6.86 -1.42
C THR A 166 4.57 7.82 -1.48
N LEU A 167 4.15 8.32 -0.32
CA LEU A 167 2.99 9.18 -0.12
C LEU A 167 3.43 10.54 0.41
N GLY A 168 2.79 11.58 -0.08
CA GLY A 168 2.77 12.90 0.55
C GLY A 168 1.60 12.99 1.51
N TYR A 169 1.83 13.54 2.70
CA TYR A 169 0.80 13.80 3.71
C TYR A 169 1.01 15.15 4.37
N SER A 170 -0.05 15.73 4.91
CA SER A 170 0.00 16.99 5.64
C SER A 170 -0.76 16.86 6.96
N ASP A 171 -0.69 17.91 7.77
CA ASP A 171 -1.51 18.03 8.97
C ASP A 171 -2.94 18.46 8.58
N SER A 172 -3.96 17.76 9.08
CA SER A 172 -5.37 18.12 8.87
C SER A 172 -5.82 19.34 9.68
N ALA A 173 -5.00 19.78 10.64
CA ALA A 173 -5.18 21.02 11.39
C ALA A 173 -4.53 22.24 10.72
N GLU A 174 -3.95 22.10 9.54
CA GLU A 174 -3.51 23.26 8.77
C GLU A 174 -4.72 23.85 8.02
N PRO A 175 -4.98 25.17 8.16
CA PRO A 175 -6.11 25.80 7.50
C PRO A 175 -5.98 25.69 5.98
N ALA A 176 -7.09 25.38 5.30
CA ALA A 176 -7.16 25.39 3.84
C ALA A 176 -7.24 26.84 3.33
N GLU A 177 -6.18 27.61 3.50
CA GLU A 177 -6.08 28.93 2.87
C GLU A 177 -5.77 28.74 1.38
N ALA A 178 -6.61 29.30 0.50
CA ALA A 178 -6.47 29.15 -0.95
C ALA A 178 -5.14 29.67 -1.53
N ARG A 179 -4.33 30.38 -0.74
CA ARG A 179 -3.05 30.97 -1.16
C ARG A 179 -1.83 30.12 -0.81
N TYR A 180 -1.97 29.13 0.08
CA TYR A 180 -0.85 28.36 0.59
C TYR A 180 -1.20 26.89 0.70
N ASP A 181 -0.39 26.04 0.06
CA ASP A 181 -0.43 24.62 0.32
C ASP A 181 0.18 24.37 1.71
N PRO A 182 -0.45 23.55 2.56
CA PRO A 182 0.12 23.23 3.86
C PRO A 182 1.43 22.45 3.68
N PRO A 183 2.35 22.52 4.67
CA PRO A 183 3.59 21.75 4.62
C PRO A 183 3.32 20.27 4.33
N GLU A 184 3.98 19.75 3.30
CA GLU A 184 3.89 18.35 2.92
C GLU A 184 5.07 17.56 3.50
N PHE A 185 4.74 16.50 4.23
CA PHE A 185 5.64 15.48 4.71
C PHE A 185 5.59 14.27 3.78
N ILE A 186 6.67 13.49 3.74
CA ILE A 186 6.78 12.32 2.87
C ILE A 186 7.04 11.09 3.72
N THR A 187 6.32 10.01 3.43
CA THR A 187 6.55 8.68 4.01
C THR A 187 6.49 7.61 2.91
N THR A 188 7.18 6.50 3.09
CA THR A 188 7.06 5.34 2.20
C THR A 188 6.53 4.14 2.96
N VAL A 189 5.41 3.57 2.51
CA VAL A 189 4.84 2.35 3.09
C VAL A 189 5.22 1.12 2.26
N ALA A 190 5.37 -0.02 2.94
CA ALA A 190 5.55 -1.32 2.31
C ALA A 190 4.26 -2.14 2.46
N LEU A 191 3.75 -2.66 1.35
CA LEU A 191 2.60 -3.54 1.31
C LEU A 191 3.05 -4.94 0.89
N HIS A 192 2.69 -5.95 1.66
CA HIS A 192 2.95 -7.35 1.35
C HIS A 192 1.70 -8.01 0.80
N PHE A 193 1.87 -8.85 -0.22
CA PHE A 193 0.80 -9.63 -0.83
C PHE A 193 0.88 -11.06 -0.34
N ASP A 194 -0.19 -11.53 0.29
CA ASP A 194 -0.33 -12.94 0.65
C ASP A 194 -0.86 -13.71 -0.57
N PRO A 195 -0.10 -14.68 -1.10
CA PRO A 195 -0.52 -15.49 -2.25
C PRO A 195 -1.55 -16.56 -1.92
N THR A 196 -2.20 -16.53 -0.75
CA THR A 196 -3.23 -17.51 -0.38
C THR A 196 -4.26 -17.70 -1.51
N PRO A 197 -4.41 -18.93 -2.03
CA PRO A 197 -5.28 -19.20 -3.18
C PRO A 197 -6.71 -18.69 -2.96
N GLY A 198 -7.22 -17.96 -3.94
CA GLY A 198 -8.61 -17.49 -3.96
C GLY A 198 -8.88 -16.18 -3.20
N VAL A 199 -7.93 -15.67 -2.40
CA VAL A 199 -8.09 -14.39 -1.69
C VAL A 199 -6.82 -13.55 -1.80
N LEU A 200 -6.91 -12.42 -2.51
CA LEU A 200 -5.85 -11.43 -2.52
C LEU A 200 -5.85 -10.67 -1.19
N ARG A 201 -4.93 -10.99 -0.27
CA ARG A 201 -4.73 -10.19 0.95
C ARG A 201 -3.55 -9.26 0.78
N VAL A 202 -3.71 -8.04 1.23
CA VAL A 202 -2.69 -7.00 1.20
C VAL A 202 -2.53 -6.49 2.61
N GLU A 203 -1.30 -6.55 3.11
CA GLU A 203 -0.98 -6.13 4.48
C GLU A 203 0.08 -5.04 4.46
N GLN A 204 -0.15 -3.96 5.20
CA GLN A 204 0.88 -2.96 5.42
C GLN A 204 1.90 -3.46 6.46
N ARG A 205 3.18 -3.30 6.14
CA ARG A 205 4.32 -3.77 6.93
C ARG A 205 5.16 -2.58 7.38
N ASP A 206 5.10 -2.31 8.68
CA ASP A 206 5.83 -1.19 9.29
C ASP A 206 7.11 -1.63 10.02
N ASP A 207 7.38 -2.93 10.11
CA ASP A 207 8.47 -3.52 10.91
C ASP A 207 9.88 -3.15 10.44
N CYS A 208 10.07 -2.90 9.15
CA CYS A 208 11.38 -2.55 8.60
C CYS A 208 11.56 -1.06 8.32
N LEU A 209 10.54 -0.43 7.73
CA LEU A 209 10.60 0.98 7.34
C LEU A 209 10.22 1.92 8.48
N GLY A 210 9.43 1.47 9.46
CA GLY A 210 8.75 2.35 10.42
C GLY A 210 7.58 3.10 9.78
N ASN A 211 6.75 3.72 10.61
CA ASN A 211 5.59 4.48 10.19
C ASN A 211 5.25 5.60 11.21
N PRO A 212 5.25 6.89 10.81
CA PRO A 212 5.78 7.38 9.54
C PRO A 212 7.29 7.17 9.44
N ASN A 213 7.87 7.42 8.27
CA ASN A 213 9.32 7.41 8.05
C ASN A 213 9.73 8.54 7.11
N GLY A 214 11.03 8.85 7.05
CA GLY A 214 11.58 9.91 6.21
C GLY A 214 12.08 9.47 4.82
N TYR A 215 11.69 8.29 4.33
CA TYR A 215 12.18 7.80 3.04
C TYR A 215 11.45 8.47 1.89
N GLN A 216 12.11 9.45 1.26
CA GLN A 216 11.55 10.23 0.16
C GLN A 216 11.61 9.53 -1.20
N THR A 217 12.39 8.46 -1.32
CA THR A 217 12.57 7.75 -2.59
C THR A 217 12.41 6.24 -2.43
N ILE A 218 11.86 5.59 -3.46
CA ILE A 218 11.78 4.13 -3.56
C ILE A 218 13.16 3.49 -3.38
N ALA A 219 14.21 4.07 -3.96
CA ALA A 219 15.56 3.52 -3.87
C ALA A 219 16.06 3.45 -2.41
N ALA A 220 15.84 4.50 -1.63
CA ALA A 220 16.19 4.54 -0.20
C ALA A 220 15.38 3.53 0.60
N ALA A 221 14.06 3.46 0.39
CA ALA A 221 13.20 2.47 1.04
C ALA A 221 13.62 1.03 0.73
N ARG A 222 13.93 0.71 -0.54
CA ARG A 222 14.45 -0.60 -0.94
C ARG A 222 15.76 -0.95 -0.25
N LYS A 223 16.67 0.03 -0.10
CA LYS A 223 17.94 -0.17 0.61
C LYS A 223 17.67 -0.56 2.07
N ARG A 224 16.81 0.18 2.76
CA ARG A 224 16.44 -0.11 4.15
C ARG A 224 15.78 -1.48 4.31
N LEU A 225 14.86 -1.85 3.42
CA LEU A 225 14.20 -3.17 3.46
C LEU A 225 15.22 -4.30 3.37
N ARG A 226 16.17 -4.23 2.42
CA ARG A 226 17.22 -5.25 2.27
C ARG A 226 18.08 -5.39 3.53
N GLU A 227 18.46 -4.27 4.15
CA GLU A 227 19.24 -4.27 5.39
C GLU A 227 18.48 -4.92 6.55
N CYS A 228 17.18 -4.59 6.69
CA CYS A 228 16.30 -5.20 7.69
C CYS A 228 16.24 -6.73 7.53
N GLU A 229 16.09 -7.21 6.31
CA GLU A 229 15.96 -8.64 6.01
C GLU A 229 17.25 -9.43 6.20
N ALA A 230 18.40 -8.83 5.85
CA ALA A 230 19.70 -9.42 6.13
C ALA A 230 19.87 -9.65 7.65
N GLY A 231 19.44 -8.68 8.48
CA GLY A 231 19.47 -8.80 9.94
C GLY A 231 18.55 -9.89 10.50
N ILE A 232 17.34 -10.04 9.94
CA ILE A 232 16.39 -11.10 10.34
C ILE A 232 16.96 -12.49 10.03
N THR A 233 17.59 -12.65 8.86
CA THR A 233 18.12 -13.95 8.42
C THR A 233 19.35 -14.35 9.25
N GLY A 234 20.26 -13.41 9.52
CA GLY A 234 21.44 -13.66 10.35
C GLY A 234 21.09 -14.02 11.81
N SER A 235 20.03 -13.43 12.36
CA SER A 235 19.59 -13.71 13.73
C SER A 235 19.01 -15.12 13.91
N LYS A 236 18.43 -15.71 12.85
CA LYS A 236 17.90 -17.09 12.88
C LYS A 236 19.00 -18.14 12.85
N GLU A 237 20.14 -17.85 12.22
CA GLU A 237 21.28 -18.78 12.18
C GLU A 237 22.08 -18.78 13.49
N SER A 238 22.11 -17.66 14.22
CA SER A 238 22.81 -17.59 15.52
C SER A 238 22.04 -18.21 16.70
N GLY A 239 20.71 -18.34 16.60
CA GLY A 239 19.86 -18.86 17.68
C GLY A 239 19.72 -20.39 17.73
N ASN A 240 20.46 -21.12 16.88
CA ASN A 240 20.37 -22.58 16.75
C ASN A 240 21.67 -23.30 17.12
N ARG A 241 22.52 -22.66 17.95
CA ARG A 241 23.74 -23.24 18.51
C ARG A 241 23.61 -23.51 20.00
#